data_AF-A0A497G8Q9-F1
#
_entry.id   AF-A0A497G8Q9-F1
#
_cell.length_a   1.000
_cell.length_b   1.000
_cell.length_c   1.000
_cell.angle_alpha   90.00
_cell.angle_beta   90.00
_cell.angle_gamma   90.00
#
_symmetry.space_group_name_H-M   'P 1'
#
loop_
_entity.id
_entity.type
_entity.pdbx_description
1 polymer ?
#
loop_
_entity_poly.entity_id
_entity_poly.type
_entity_poly.pdbx_seq_one_letter_code
_entity_poly.pdbx_strand_id
1 'polypeptide(L)'
;MIDVSELAPLALYLKYVVRIPSLLIIEEPEAHLHPETQVKIVRLIAKLVRNGLYILITTHSDFLLNEISNLILAGNLKPEERAKEGYGPDEYLTKDEVIAYLFKMGDKGSTALKLEITNEGIPGEEFEKIASELYDKFVRMHYRQTRRGVTDGEEARKEEV
;
A
#
# COMPACT_ATOMS: atom_id res chain seq x y z
N MET A 1 -3.68 -16.43 9.73
CA MET A 1 -4.97 -16.53 10.45
C MET A 1 -5.45 -15.11 10.59
N ILE A 2 -6.49 -14.73 9.84
CA ILE A 2 -7.07 -13.39 9.92
C ILE A 2 -7.93 -13.41 11.18
N ASP A 3 -7.70 -12.50 12.12
CA ASP A 3 -8.58 -12.39 13.28
C ASP A 3 -9.89 -11.74 12.81
N VAL A 4 -10.95 -12.54 12.75
CA VAL A 4 -12.31 -12.14 12.32
C VAL A 4 -12.81 -10.91 13.10
N SER A 5 -12.27 -10.72 14.30
CA SER A 5 -12.49 -9.58 15.20
C SER A 5 -12.14 -8.23 14.56
N GLU A 6 -11.16 -8.13 13.66
CA GLU A 6 -10.73 -6.82 13.14
C GLU A 6 -11.66 -6.27 12.05
N LEU A 7 -12.29 -7.14 11.26
CA LEU A 7 -13.20 -6.74 10.19
C LEU A 7 -14.66 -6.69 10.62
N ALA A 8 -15.00 -7.29 11.76
CA ALA A 8 -16.36 -7.29 12.28
C ALA A 8 -16.94 -5.88 12.52
N PRO A 9 -16.20 -4.91 13.10
CA PRO A 9 -16.71 -3.55 13.28
C PRO A 9 -17.06 -2.87 11.95
N LEU A 10 -16.19 -2.97 10.95
CA LEU A 10 -16.43 -2.41 9.62
C LEU A 10 -17.66 -3.07 8.98
N ALA A 11 -17.77 -4.40 9.02
CA ALA A 11 -18.90 -5.13 8.46
C ALA A 11 -20.23 -4.75 9.13
N LEU A 12 -20.27 -4.61 10.46
CA LEU A 12 -21.45 -4.20 11.20
C LEU A 12 -21.83 -2.74 10.90
N TYR A 13 -20.85 -1.86 10.84
CA TYR A 13 -21.06 -0.45 10.50
C TYR A 13 -21.67 -0.28 9.11
N LEU A 14 -21.09 -0.94 8.10
CA LEU A 14 -21.60 -0.95 6.74
C LEU A 14 -23.03 -1.51 6.66
N LYS A 15 -23.33 -2.55 7.45
CA LYS A 15 -24.63 -3.23 7.39
C LYS A 15 -25.76 -2.46 8.08
N TYR A 16 -25.48 -1.79 9.20
CA TYR A 16 -26.54 -1.27 10.07
C TYR A 16 -26.52 0.24 10.26
N VAL A 17 -25.41 0.92 9.94
CA VAL A 17 -25.22 2.34 10.31
C VAL A 17 -25.10 3.24 9.09
N VAL A 18 -24.38 2.80 8.05
CA VAL A 18 -24.11 3.63 6.86
C VAL A 18 -25.40 4.09 6.18
N ARG A 19 -25.40 5.37 5.80
CA ARG A 19 -26.42 5.97 4.93
C ARG A 19 -25.72 6.61 3.75
N ILE A 20 -26.21 6.35 2.55
CA ILE A 20 -25.58 6.86 1.32
C ILE A 20 -26.28 8.17 0.92
N PRO A 21 -25.54 9.25 0.59
CA PRO A 21 -24.08 9.36 0.64
C PRO A 21 -23.55 9.64 2.06
N SER A 22 -22.38 9.09 2.39
CA SER A 22 -21.66 9.37 3.64
C SER A 22 -20.14 9.35 3.45
N LEU A 23 -19.43 10.02 4.35
CA LEU A 23 -17.98 9.91 4.50
C LEU A 23 -17.63 8.82 5.51
N LEU A 24 -16.79 7.87 5.10
CA LEU A 24 -16.15 6.88 5.94
C LEU A 24 -14.67 7.20 6.06
N ILE A 25 -14.16 7.32 7.29
CA ILE A 25 -12.74 7.54 7.57
C ILE A 25 -12.17 6.25 8.14
N ILE A 26 -11.09 5.76 7.56
CA ILE A 26 -10.41 4.54 8.00
C ILE A 26 -8.93 4.84 8.18
N GLU A 27 -8.46 4.79 9.42
CA GLU A 27 -7.03 4.92 9.72
C GLU A 27 -6.35 3.55 9.59
N GLU A 28 -5.23 3.50 8.87
CA GLU A 28 -4.38 2.31 8.67
C GLU A 28 -5.17 1.00 8.47
N PRO A 29 -6.05 0.89 7.45
CA PRO A 29 -6.84 -0.31 7.18
C PRO A 29 -6.00 -1.57 6.96
N GLU A 30 -4.69 -1.45 6.75
CA GLU A 30 -3.72 -2.54 6.62
C GLU A 30 -3.21 -3.09 7.95
N ALA A 31 -3.43 -2.38 9.07
CA ALA A 31 -2.84 -2.73 10.35
C ALA A 31 -3.22 -4.16 10.74
N HIS A 32 -2.22 -4.97 11.10
CA HIS A 32 -2.37 -6.38 11.49
C HIS A 32 -2.93 -7.32 10.40
N LEU A 33 -3.05 -6.86 9.15
CA LEU A 33 -3.52 -7.68 8.04
C LEU A 33 -2.38 -8.25 7.19
N HIS A 34 -2.56 -9.51 6.80
CA HIS A 34 -1.73 -10.13 5.77
C HIS A 34 -1.88 -9.38 4.43
N PRO A 35 -0.82 -9.24 3.61
CA PRO A 35 -0.88 -8.52 2.33
C PRO A 35 -2.03 -8.93 1.40
N GLU A 36 -2.34 -10.22 1.33
CA GLU A 36 -3.49 -10.71 0.54
C GLU A 36 -4.84 -10.15 1.01
N THR A 37 -5.00 -9.90 2.31
CA THR A 37 -6.22 -9.34 2.89
C THR A 37 -6.30 -7.84 2.62
N GLN A 38 -5.15 -7.16 2.62
CA GLN A 38 -5.06 -5.74 2.27
C GLN A 38 -5.62 -5.48 0.87
N VAL A 39 -5.23 -6.30 -0.12
CA VAL A 39 -5.77 -6.27 -1.49
C VAL A 39 -7.30 -6.43 -1.51
N LYS A 40 -7.83 -7.39 -0.75
CA LYS A 40 -9.30 -7.62 -0.68
C LYS A 40 -10.05 -6.44 -0.09
N ILE A 41 -9.48 -5.75 0.91
CA ILE A 41 -10.09 -4.56 1.50
C ILE A 41 -10.12 -3.41 0.51
N VAL A 42 -9.06 -3.21 -0.28
CA VAL A 42 -9.03 -2.17 -1.31
C VAL A 42 -10.10 -2.42 -2.39
N ARG A 43 -10.30 -3.67 -2.80
CA ARG A 43 -11.40 -4.02 -3.72
C ARG A 43 -12.77 -3.75 -3.11
N LEU A 44 -12.96 -4.04 -1.81
CA LEU A 44 -14.18 -3.68 -1.09
C LEU A 44 -14.39 -2.16 -1.06
N ILE A 45 -13.34 -1.38 -0.77
CA ILE A 45 -13.37 0.08 -0.77
C ILE A 45 -13.82 0.60 -2.14
N ALA A 46 -13.28 0.06 -3.24
CA ALA A 46 -13.69 0.43 -4.59
C ALA A 46 -15.20 0.25 -4.78
N LYS A 47 -15.73 -0.91 -4.39
CA LYS A 47 -17.17 -1.19 -4.47
C LYS A 47 -17.99 -0.20 -3.66
N LEU A 48 -17.54 0.14 -2.46
CA LEU A 48 -18.21 1.11 -1.60
C LEU A 48 -18.23 2.51 -2.23
N VAL A 49 -17.11 2.95 -2.82
CA VAL A 49 -17.02 4.21 -3.57
C VAL A 49 -17.98 4.23 -4.74
N ARG A 50 -18.02 3.15 -5.54
CA ARG A 50 -18.97 2.98 -6.66
C ARG A 50 -20.42 3.01 -6.22
N ASN A 51 -20.71 2.65 -4.96
CA ASN A 51 -22.03 2.71 -4.36
C ASN A 51 -22.32 4.04 -3.65
N GLY A 52 -21.50 5.07 -3.84
CA GLY A 52 -21.76 6.44 -3.38
C GLY A 52 -21.21 6.78 -1.99
N LEU A 53 -20.29 5.98 -1.45
CA LEU A 53 -19.53 6.37 -0.26
C LEU A 53 -18.30 7.21 -0.65
N TYR A 54 -18.03 8.23 0.15
CA TYR A 54 -16.73 8.90 0.15
C TYR A 54 -15.86 8.23 1.20
N ILE A 55 -14.63 7.89 0.86
CA ILE A 55 -13.73 7.19 1.77
C ILE A 55 -12.42 7.97 1.88
N LEU A 56 -12.03 8.28 3.13
CA LEU A 56 -10.73 8.86 3.47
C LEU A 56 -9.91 7.80 4.19
N ILE A 57 -8.69 7.59 3.73
CA ILE A 57 -7.79 6.56 4.26
C ILE A 57 -6.44 7.19 4.57
N THR A 58 -5.86 6.81 5.72
CA THR A 58 -4.43 6.96 5.97
C THR A 58 -3.77 5.60 5.81
N THR A 59 -2.61 5.56 5.13
CA THR A 59 -1.92 4.30 4.88
C THR A 59 -0.42 4.53 4.72
N HIS A 60 0.33 3.51 5.14
CA HIS A 60 1.75 3.33 4.88
C HIS A 60 2.02 2.10 4.01
N SER A 61 0.97 1.45 3.49
CA SER A 61 1.07 0.21 2.74
C SER A 61 1.22 0.45 1.24
N ASP A 62 2.36 0.01 0.70
CA ASP A 62 2.58 -0.05 -0.74
C ASP A 62 1.57 -1.00 -1.42
N PHE A 63 1.12 -2.06 -0.74
CA PHE A 63 0.10 -2.97 -1.30
C PHE A 63 -1.22 -2.26 -1.54
N LEU A 64 -1.61 -1.35 -0.64
CA LEU A 64 -2.83 -0.57 -0.80
C LEU A 64 -2.73 0.37 -2.00
N LEU A 65 -1.63 1.12 -2.06
CA LEU A 65 -1.38 2.09 -3.12
C LEU A 65 -1.33 1.40 -4.49
N ASN A 66 -0.63 0.26 -4.57
CA ASN A 66 -0.53 -0.53 -5.80
C ASN A 66 -1.89 -1.08 -6.24
N GLU A 67 -2.71 -1.60 -5.31
CA GLU A 67 -4.03 -2.10 -5.68
C GLU A 67 -4.99 -0.97 -6.07
N ILE A 68 -4.87 0.23 -5.48
CA ILE A 68 -5.62 1.40 -5.95
C ILE A 68 -5.22 1.75 -7.39
N SER A 69 -3.92 1.74 -7.71
CA SER A 69 -3.44 1.93 -9.08
C SER A 69 -3.99 0.86 -10.04
N ASN A 70 -4.01 -0.41 -9.62
CA ASN A 70 -4.61 -1.49 -10.40
C ASN A 70 -6.11 -1.28 -10.65
N LEU A 71 -6.85 -0.77 -9.67
CA LEU A 71 -8.28 -0.46 -9.82
C LEU A 71 -8.53 0.71 -10.78
N ILE A 72 -7.62 1.69 -10.83
CA ILE A 72 -7.64 2.77 -11.83
C ILE A 72 -7.44 2.19 -13.24
N LEU A 73 -6.44 1.31 -13.40
CA LEU A 73 -6.21 0.58 -14.64
C LEU A 73 -7.42 -0.27 -15.05
N ALA A 74 -8.02 -0.99 -14.09
CA ALA A 74 -9.24 -1.77 -14.31
C ALA A 74 -10.41 -0.90 -14.77
N GLY A 75 -10.48 0.36 -14.31
CA GLY A 75 -11.48 1.34 -14.74
C GLY A 75 -11.36 1.73 -16.21
N ASN A 76 -10.14 1.65 -16.76
CA ASN A 76 -9.85 1.94 -18.17
C ASN A 76 -10.14 0.75 -19.10
N LEU A 77 -10.29 -0.46 -18.55
CA LEU A 77 -10.59 -1.68 -19.31
C LEU A 77 -12.09 -1.84 -19.57
N LYS A 78 -12.44 -2.57 -20.63
CA LYS A 78 -13.82 -3.02 -20.84
C LYS A 78 -14.22 -4.04 -19.77
N PRO A 79 -15.51 -4.18 -19.44
CA PRO A 79 -15.98 -5.13 -18.42
C PRO A 79 -15.50 -6.58 -18.63
N GLU A 80 -15.44 -7.03 -19.89
CA GLU A 80 -15.01 -8.38 -20.25
C GLU A 80 -13.51 -8.61 -19.99
N GLU A 81 -12.68 -7.60 -20.20
CA GLU A 81 -11.23 -7.64 -19.97
C GLU A 81 -10.94 -7.53 -18.47
N ARG A 82 -11.63 -6.61 -17.78
CA ARG A 82 -11.58 -6.47 -16.32
C ARG A 82 -11.92 -7.78 -15.60
N ALA A 83 -12.95 -8.49 -16.07
CA ALA A 83 -13.35 -9.77 -15.48
C ALA A 83 -12.26 -10.86 -15.63
N LYS A 84 -11.48 -10.84 -16.72
CA LYS A 84 -10.36 -11.79 -16.91
C LYS A 84 -9.23 -11.57 -15.91
N GLU A 85 -9.03 -10.33 -15.48
CA GLU A 85 -8.07 -9.97 -14.41
C GLU A 85 -8.62 -10.24 -12.99
N GLY A 86 -9.82 -10.81 -12.88
CA GLY A 86 -10.41 -11.22 -11.61
C GLY A 86 -11.04 -10.09 -10.80
N TYR A 87 -11.40 -8.97 -11.45
CA TYR A 87 -12.15 -7.88 -10.83
C TYR A 87 -13.65 -8.01 -11.11
N GLY A 88 -14.46 -7.75 -10.09
CA GLY A 88 -15.93 -7.66 -10.20
C GLY A 88 -16.42 -6.44 -10.99
N PRO A 89 -17.73 -6.36 -11.27
CA PRO A 89 -18.34 -5.28 -12.05
C PRO A 89 -18.11 -3.90 -11.42
N ASP A 90 -18.11 -3.81 -10.09
CA ASP A 90 -17.92 -2.59 -9.31
C ASP A 90 -16.53 -2.50 -8.64
N GLU A 91 -15.61 -3.39 -9.01
CA GLU A 91 -14.24 -3.39 -8.49
C GLU A 91 -13.31 -2.64 -9.46
N TYR A 92 -13.55 -1.34 -9.58
CA TYR A 92 -12.71 -0.42 -10.32
C TYR A 92 -12.89 1.00 -9.80
N LEU A 93 -11.91 1.85 -10.10
CA LEU A 93 -11.94 3.28 -9.83
C LEU A 93 -11.58 4.02 -11.11
N THR A 94 -12.00 5.28 -11.21
CA THR A 94 -11.49 6.21 -12.21
C THR A 94 -10.48 7.14 -11.55
N LYS A 95 -9.55 7.71 -12.33
CA LYS A 95 -8.56 8.65 -11.79
C LYS A 95 -9.19 9.86 -11.07
N ASP A 96 -10.38 10.27 -11.50
CA ASP A 96 -11.09 11.43 -10.96
C ASP A 96 -11.81 11.12 -9.64
N GLU A 97 -11.98 9.83 -9.31
CA GLU A 97 -12.52 9.36 -8.03
C GLU A 97 -11.43 9.25 -6.95
N VAL A 98 -10.15 9.42 -7.29
CA VAL A 98 -9.01 9.23 -6.38
C VAL A 98 -8.25 10.54 -6.18
N ILE A 99 -7.96 10.85 -4.92
CA ILE A 99 -7.09 11.96 -4.53
C ILE A 99 -6.07 11.41 -3.52
N ALA A 100 -4.78 11.62 -3.77
CA ALA A 100 -3.72 11.20 -2.87
C ALA A 100 -2.87 12.38 -2.41
N TYR A 101 -2.41 12.30 -1.16
CA TYR A 101 -1.49 13.26 -0.55
C TYR A 101 -0.31 12.50 0.06
N LEU A 102 0.91 12.93 -0.26
CA LEU A 102 2.10 12.46 0.44
C LEU A 102 2.47 13.41 1.57
N PHE A 103 2.61 12.86 2.77
CA PHE A 103 3.10 13.61 3.91
C PHE A 103 4.62 13.50 4.00
N LYS A 104 5.31 14.63 3.90
CA LYS A 104 6.76 14.73 4.12
C LYS A 104 7.06 15.42 5.44
N MET A 105 7.92 14.81 6.24
CA MET A 105 8.45 15.44 7.44
C MET A 105 9.62 16.36 7.04
N GLY A 106 9.57 17.61 7.49
CA GLY A 106 10.66 18.56 7.39
C GLY A 106 11.00 19.15 8.75
N ASP A 107 12.00 20.03 8.80
CA ASP A 107 12.55 20.58 10.04
C ASP A 107 11.54 21.37 10.90
N LYS A 108 10.43 21.81 10.30
CA LYS A 108 9.37 22.61 10.96
C LYS A 108 8.03 21.89 11.10
N GLY A 109 7.98 20.58 10.82
CA GLY A 109 6.76 19.76 10.86
C GLY A 109 6.47 19.04 9.56
N SER A 110 5.25 18.56 9.38
CA SER A 110 4.82 17.83 8.18
C SER A 110 4.20 18.75 7.12
N THR A 111 4.47 18.48 5.85
CA THR A 111 3.83 19.12 4.70
C THR A 111 3.09 18.07 3.88
N ALA A 112 1.84 18.32 3.53
CA ALA A 112 1.06 17.46 2.63
C ALA A 112 1.22 17.93 1.19
N LEU A 113 1.81 17.07 0.34
CA LEU A 113 1.97 17.29 -1.09
C LEU A 113 0.87 16.54 -1.83
N LYS A 114 0.04 17.25 -2.59
CA LYS A 114 -0.96 16.62 -3.44
C LYS A 114 -0.27 15.91 -4.60
N LEU A 115 -0.58 14.64 -4.79
CA LEU A 115 -0.09 13.86 -5.93
C LEU A 115 -1.02 14.02 -7.13
N GLU A 116 -0.44 14.00 -8.33
CA GLU A 116 -1.20 13.96 -9.57
C GLU A 116 -1.52 12.50 -9.91
N ILE A 117 -2.80 12.14 -9.88
CA ILE A 117 -3.25 10.80 -10.25
C ILE A 117 -3.32 10.68 -11.77
N THR A 118 -2.64 9.69 -12.33
CA THR A 118 -2.61 9.46 -13.78
C THR A 118 -3.57 8.32 -14.16
N ASN A 119 -3.73 8.08 -15.47
CA ASN A 119 -4.46 6.90 -15.94
C ASN A 119 -3.72 5.58 -15.63
N GLU A 120 -2.44 5.65 -15.24
CA GLU A 120 -1.61 4.51 -14.86
C GLU A 120 -1.64 4.25 -13.34
N GLY A 121 -2.18 5.18 -12.56
CA GLY A 121 -2.35 5.06 -11.12
C GLY A 121 -1.73 6.20 -10.32
N ILE A 122 -1.37 5.89 -9.06
CA ILE A 122 -0.67 6.79 -8.15
C ILE A 122 0.84 6.73 -8.48
N PRO A 123 1.53 7.86 -8.72
CA PRO A 123 2.97 7.86 -8.99
C PRO A 123 3.78 7.28 -7.84
N GLY A 124 4.62 6.27 -8.13
CA GLY A 124 5.38 5.50 -7.13
C GLY A 124 6.75 6.07 -6.75
N GLU A 125 7.23 7.10 -7.46
CA GLU A 125 8.64 7.56 -7.40
C GLU A 125 9.16 7.89 -5.98
N GLU A 126 8.28 8.34 -5.08
CA GLU A 126 8.69 8.69 -3.72
C GLU A 126 8.74 7.50 -2.75
N PHE A 127 7.97 6.43 -3.01
CA PHE A 127 8.00 5.19 -2.23
C PHE A 127 9.20 4.32 -2.59
N GLU A 128 9.57 4.30 -3.88
CA GLU A 128 10.76 3.59 -4.39
C GLU A 128 12.06 4.08 -3.75
N LYS A 129 12.13 5.37 -3.40
CA LYS A 129 13.32 5.97 -2.82
C LYS A 129 13.69 5.38 -1.45
N ILE A 130 12.70 5.15 -0.57
CA ILE A 130 12.94 4.58 0.76
C ILE A 130 13.37 3.11 0.65
N ALA A 131 12.71 2.33 -0.22
CA ALA A 131 13.08 0.95 -0.49
C ALA A 131 14.52 0.84 -1.03
N SER A 132 14.89 1.74 -1.94
CA SER A 132 16.25 1.85 -2.48
C SER A 132 17.29 2.19 -1.41
N GLU A 133 17.01 3.16 -0.53
CA GLU A 133 17.92 3.51 0.56
C GLU A 133 18.14 2.36 1.55
N LEU A 134 17.10 1.59 1.85
CA LEU A 134 17.18 0.39 2.69
C LEU A 134 18.00 -0.71 2.02
N TYR A 135 17.78 -0.96 0.73
CA TYR A 135 18.54 -1.93 -0.04
C TYR A 135 20.04 -1.57 -0.09
N ASP A 136 20.36 -0.30 -0.39
CA ASP A 136 21.73 0.19 -0.37
C ASP A 136 22.39 0.04 1.00
N LYS A 137 21.62 0.30 2.07
CA LYS A 137 22.09 0.09 3.44
C LYS A 137 22.38 -1.39 3.71
N PHE A 138 21.51 -2.29 3.29
CA PHE A 138 21.72 -3.74 3.39
C PHE A 138 22.99 -4.18 2.65
N VAL A 139 23.16 -3.77 1.39
CA VAL A 139 24.35 -4.08 0.59
C VAL A 139 25.62 -3.62 1.30
N ARG A 140 25.66 -2.38 1.79
CA ARG A 140 26.79 -1.85 2.57
C ARG A 140 27.09 -2.67 3.83
N MET A 141 26.06 -3.11 4.55
CA MET A 141 26.23 -3.91 5.78
C MET A 141 26.73 -5.32 5.46
N HIS A 142 26.18 -5.97 4.44
CA HIS A 142 26.60 -7.29 3.99
C HIS A 142 28.07 -7.31 3.58
N TYR A 143 28.51 -6.37 2.72
CA TYR A 143 29.91 -6.29 2.30
C TYR A 143 30.90 -6.08 3.47
N ARG A 144 30.51 -5.34 4.52
CA ARG A 144 31.35 -5.18 5.72
C ARG A 144 31.45 -6.46 6.55
N GLN A 145 30.37 -7.23 6.66
CA GLN A 145 30.40 -8.53 7.35
C GLN A 145 31.26 -9.54 6.59
N THR A 146 31.11 -9.62 5.26
CA THR A 146 31.92 -10.52 4.43
C THR A 146 33.41 -10.17 4.50
N ARG A 147 33.77 -8.87 4.58
CA ARG A 147 35.16 -8.44 4.75
C ARG A 147 35.73 -8.73 6.14
N ARG A 148 34.92 -8.65 7.21
CA ARG A 148 35.34 -9.03 8.58
C ARG A 148 35.57 -10.54 8.72
N GLY A 149 34.72 -11.37 8.10
CA GLY A 149 34.90 -12.83 8.12
C GLY A 149 36.15 -13.32 7.40
N VAL A 150 36.70 -12.53 6.46
CA VAL A 150 37.97 -12.84 5.77
C VAL A 150 39.17 -12.46 6.65
N THR A 151 39.12 -11.33 7.37
CA THR A 151 40.22 -10.90 8.25
C THR A 151 40.35 -11.81 9.48
N ASP A 152 39.23 -12.25 10.07
CA ASP A 152 39.26 -13.12 11.26
C ASP A 152 39.76 -14.55 10.93
N GLY A 153 39.54 -15.02 9.70
CA GLY A 153 40.03 -16.32 9.22
C GLY A 153 41.50 -16.33 8.79
N GLU A 154 42.07 -15.18 8.43
CA GLU A 154 43.50 -15.04 8.11
C GLU A 154 44.37 -14.85 9.36
N GLU A 155 43.85 -14.24 10.42
CA GLU A 155 44.54 -14.12 11.71
C GLU A 155 44.60 -15.47 12.44
N ALA A 156 43.51 -16.26 12.44
CA ALA A 156 43.48 -17.60 13.06
C ALA A 156 44.48 -18.59 12.42
N ARG A 157 44.85 -18.40 11.13
CA ARG A 157 45.85 -19.24 10.45
C ARG A 157 47.30 -18.83 10.69
N LYS A 158 47.55 -17.66 11.28
CA LYS A 158 48.91 -17.19 11.62
C LYS A 158 49.35 -17.56 13.03
N GLU A 159 48.43 -17.96 13.90
CA GLU A 159 48.76 -18.42 15.26
C GLU A 159 49.03 -19.94 15.35
N GLU A 160 48.78 -20.70 14.28
CA GLU A 160 49.02 -22.15 14.20
C GLU A 160 50.34 -22.53 13.50
N VAL A 161 51.23 -21.58 13.21
CA VAL A 161 52.56 -21.83 12.56
C VAL A 161 53.71 -21.34 13.42
#